data_AF-A0A8T3SRV0-F1
#
_entry.id   AF-A0A8T3SRV0-F1
#
_cell.length_a   1.000
_cell.length_b   1.000
_cell.length_c   1.000
_cell.angle_alpha   90.00
_cell.angle_beta   90.00
_cell.angle_gamma   90.00
#
_symmetry.space_group_name_H-M   'P 1'
#
loop_
_entity.id
_entity.type
_entity.pdbx_description
1 polymer ?
#
loop_
_entity_poly.entity_id
_entity_poly.type
_entity_poly.pdbx_seq_one_letter_code
_entity_poly.pdbx_strand_id
1 'polypeptide(L)' 'MARIAGINIPVQKHTAIALMSIYGIGGTRARAICESAGVQPT' A
#
# COMPACT_ATOMS: atom_id res chain seq x y z
N MET A 1 -3.72 -11.03 -6.56
CA MET A 1 -4.11 -10.92 -5.13
C MET A 1 -2.82 -10.83 -4.33
N ALA A 2 -2.50 -9.68 -3.76
CA ALA A 2 -1.28 -9.51 -2.96
C ALA A 2 -1.63 -9.70 -1.48
N ARG A 3 -0.87 -10.53 -0.76
CA ARG A 3 -1.06 -10.74 0.68
C ARG A 3 0.13 -10.16 1.43
N ILE A 4 -0.13 -9.17 2.28
CA ILE A 4 0.91 -8.48 3.07
C ILE A 4 0.52 -8.56 4.54
N ALA A 5 1.44 -9.02 5.39
CA ALA A 5 1.24 -9.20 6.84
C ALA A 5 -0.04 -10.00 7.21
N GLY A 6 -0.41 -10.97 6.36
CA GLY A 6 -1.62 -11.79 6.56
C GLY A 6 -2.93 -11.18 6.04
N ILE A 7 -2.91 -9.93 5.58
CA ILE A 7 -4.08 -9.19 5.06
C ILE A 7 -4.12 -9.26 3.53
N ASN A 8 -5.32 -9.38 2.97
CA ASN A 8 -5.53 -9.34 1.53
C ASN A 8 -5.60 -7.88 1.04
N ILE A 9 -4.68 -7.49 0.15
CA ILE A 9 -4.63 -6.14 -0.40
C ILE A 9 -5.56 -6.03 -1.62
N PRO A 10 -6.41 -4.98 -1.70
CA PRO A 10 -7.23 -4.74 -2.87
C PRO A 10 -6.36 -4.45 -4.10
N VAL A 11 -6.58 -5.20 -5.17
CA VAL A 11 -5.78 -5.14 -6.41
C VAL A 11 -6.26 -4.11 -7.43
N GLN A 12 -7.43 -3.49 -7.19
CA GLN A 12 -8.08 -2.54 -8.10
C GLN A 12 -8.06 -1.12 -7.52
N LYS A 13 -6.94 -0.75 -6.88
CA LYS A 13 -6.73 0.57 -6.27
C LYS A 13 -5.28 0.99 -6.46
N HIS A 14 -5.04 2.31 -6.42
CA HIS A 14 -3.68 2.85 -6.37
C HIS A 14 -2.92 2.24 -5.20
N THR A 15 -1.65 1.91 -5.42
CA THR A 15 -0.84 1.16 -4.45
C THR A 15 -0.81 1.86 -3.09
N ALA A 16 -0.76 3.20 -3.06
CA ALA A 16 -0.79 3.96 -1.82
C ALA A 16 -2.09 3.76 -1.01
N ILE A 17 -3.25 3.71 -1.68
CA ILE A 17 -4.54 3.47 -1.02
C ILE A 17 -4.67 1.99 -0.62
N ALA A 18 -4.15 1.09 -1.46
CA ALA A 18 -4.19 -0.33 -1.20
C ALA A 18 -3.40 -0.70 0.08
N LEU A 19 -2.24 -0.08 0.28
CA LEU A 19 -1.40 -0.23 1.48
C LEU A 19 -2.08 0.30 2.75
N MET A 20 -2.95 1.31 2.65
CA MET A 20 -3.72 1.82 3.80
C MET A 20 -4.75 0.83 4.36
N SER A 21 -5.01 -0.27 3.65
CA SER A 21 -5.82 -1.38 4.16
C SER A 21 -5.11 -2.14 5.29
N ILE A 22 -3.79 -1.95 5.45
CA ILE A 22 -2.99 -2.53 6.53
C ILE A 22 -3.08 -1.62 7.76
N TYR A 23 -3.46 -2.21 8.89
CA TYR A 23 -3.50 -1.50 10.17
C TYR A 23 -2.14 -0.88 10.51
N GLY A 24 -2.14 0.42 10.83
CA GLY A 24 -0.93 1.18 11.15
C GLY A 24 -0.19 1.80 9.95
N ILE A 25 -0.69 1.61 8.72
CA ILE A 25 -0.18 2.30 7.52
C ILE A 25 -1.16 3.40 7.11
N GLY A 26 -0.83 4.65 7.44
CA GLY A 26 -1.53 5.83 6.94
C GLY A 26 -0.98 6.32 5.60
N GLY A 27 -1.58 7.38 5.05
CA GLY A 27 -1.20 7.92 3.72
C GLY A 27 0.25 8.42 3.62
N THR A 28 0.81 8.96 4.71
CA THR A 28 2.23 9.39 4.74
C THR A 28 3.18 8.20 4.63
N ARG A 29 2.95 7.15 5.42
CA ARG A 29 3.72 5.89 5.35
C ARG A 29 3.52 5.17 4.02
N ALA A 30 2.30 5.13 3.50
CA ALA A 30 2.02 4.49 2.22
C ALA A 30 2.81 5.14 1.07
N ARG A 31 2.87 6.49 1.02
CA ARG A 31 3.69 7.19 0.02
C ARG A 31 5.18 6.93 0.20
N ALA A 32 5.69 6.99 1.43
CA ALA A 32 7.10 6.73 1.72
C ALA A 32 7.51 5.30 1.34
N ILE A 33 6.63 4.31 1.55
CA ILE A 33 6.86 2.92 1.12
C ILE A 33 6.82 2.80 -0.40
N CYS A 34 5.86 3.44 -1.07
CA CYS A 34 5.81 3.45 -2.53
C CYS A 34 7.08 4.09 -3.12
N GLU A 35 7.53 5.21 -2.57
CA GLU A 35 8.75 5.91 -3.00
C GLU A 35 10.01 5.06 -2.76
N SER A 36 10.16 4.46 -1.58
CA SER A 36 11.31 3.59 -1.28
C SER A 36 11.32 2.31 -2.11
N ALA A 37 10.15 1.79 -2.48
CA ALA A 37 10.00 0.65 -3.36
C ALA A 37 10.10 1.01 -4.86
N GLY A 38 10.22 2.29 -5.21
CA GLY A 38 10.23 2.75 -6.61
C GLY A 38 8.88 2.54 -7.34
N VAL A 39 7.79 2.38 -6.59
CA VAL A 39 6.44 2.16 -7.13
C VAL A 39 5.72 3.50 -7.24
N GLN A 40 5.23 3.83 -8.43
CA GLN A 40 4.43 5.03 -8.60
C GLN A 40 3.11 4.90 -7.81
N PRO A 41 2.78 5.86 -6.92
CA PRO A 41 1.61 5.78 -6.04
C PRO A 41 0.27 6.14 -6.71
N THR A 42 0.26 6.37 -8.02
CA THR A 42 -0.89 6.72 -8.87
C THR A 42 -1.70 5.53 -9.35
#